data_AF-A0A916QX07-F1
#
_entry.id   AF-A0A916QX07-F1
#
_cell.length_a   1.000
_cell.length_b   1.000
_cell.length_c   1.000
_cell.angle_alpha   90.00
_cell.angle_beta   90.00
_cell.angle_gamma   90.00
#
_symmetry.space_group_name_H-M   'P 1'
#
loop_
_entity.id
_entity.type
_entity.pdbx_description
1 polymer ?
#
loop_
_entity_poly.entity_id
_entity_poly.type
_entity_poly.pdbx_seq_one_letter_code
_entity_poly.pdbx_strand_id
1 'polypeptide(L)'
;MAKLVLFKILGGDFKSGFFVNVQIFNEDNRVLIEDIEGKLPPAQDLPNHYANWQSFYRQMVSQRSTRLSVKNTAITDSEIIAEIKKAKENLHFQINNWLKPDGNFTPIWTAILTNLKDENEEIRVILKTDDIQLRRLPLFVWEDFFEERYHRSEMGLYLPVKSKSIELKIITIKSKY
;
A
#
# COMPACT_ATOMS: atom_id res chain seq x y z
N MET A 1 -2.95 7.14 22.99
CA MET A 1 -4.20 7.03 22.21
C MET A 1 -3.78 6.72 20.80
N ALA A 2 -4.26 5.61 20.24
CA ALA A 2 -3.87 5.19 18.91
C ALA A 2 -4.54 6.06 17.84
N LYS A 3 -3.87 6.20 16.69
CA LYS A 3 -4.34 6.97 15.53
C LYS A 3 -4.61 6.05 14.36
N LEU A 4 -5.62 6.40 13.57
CA LEU A 4 -5.90 5.76 12.29
C LEU A 4 -5.72 6.79 11.17
N VAL A 5 -4.81 6.51 10.24
CA VAL A 5 -4.56 7.31 9.04
C VAL A 5 -5.10 6.56 7.83
N LEU A 6 -6.15 7.08 7.20
CA LEU A 6 -6.80 6.45 6.05
C LEU A 6 -6.41 7.20 4.77
N PHE A 7 -5.57 6.58 3.95
CA PHE A 7 -5.24 7.03 2.60
C PHE A 7 -6.28 6.51 1.61
N LYS A 8 -7.14 7.38 1.09
CA LYS A 8 -8.10 7.05 0.04
C LYS A 8 -7.61 7.55 -1.31
N ILE A 9 -7.37 6.63 -2.22
CA ILE A 9 -7.11 6.96 -3.62
C ILE A 9 -8.45 7.19 -4.31
N LEU A 10 -8.68 8.43 -4.74
CA LEU A 10 -9.92 8.87 -5.37
C LEU A 10 -9.91 8.67 -6.89
N GLY A 11 -8.72 8.64 -7.50
CA GLY A 11 -8.55 8.42 -8.92
C GLY A 11 -7.12 8.72 -9.39
N GLY A 12 -6.89 8.59 -10.70
CA GLY A 12 -5.58 8.76 -11.33
C GLY A 12 -4.88 7.43 -11.58
N ASP A 13 -3.63 7.52 -12.02
CA ASP A 13 -2.75 6.39 -12.35
C ASP A 13 -1.26 6.78 -12.20
N PHE A 14 -0.36 5.84 -12.46
CA PHE A 14 1.08 6.08 -12.38
C PHE A 14 1.61 7.11 -13.40
N LYS A 15 0.87 7.43 -14.47
CA LYS A 15 1.26 8.43 -15.48
C LYS A 15 0.79 9.83 -15.11
N SER A 16 -0.41 9.98 -14.58
CA SER A 16 -1.00 11.27 -14.21
C SER A 16 -0.78 11.66 -12.74
N GLY A 17 -0.32 10.71 -11.92
CA GLY A 17 -0.36 10.79 -10.46
C GLY A 17 -1.74 10.40 -9.91
N PHE A 18 -1.83 10.27 -8.59
CA PHE A 18 -3.05 9.85 -7.90
C PHE A 18 -3.62 10.99 -7.06
N PHE A 19 -4.92 11.23 -7.18
CA PHE A 19 -5.65 12.10 -6.26
C PHE A 19 -5.93 11.34 -4.98
N VAL A 20 -5.55 11.92 -3.85
CA VAL A 20 -5.58 11.27 -2.55
C VAL A 20 -6.34 12.13 -1.56
N ASN A 21 -7.21 11.49 -0.79
CA ASN A 21 -7.80 12.07 0.40
C ASN A 21 -7.24 11.32 1.62
N VAL A 22 -6.66 12.06 2.56
CA VAL A 22 -6.12 11.52 3.81
C VAL A 22 -6.99 11.97 4.96
N GLN A 23 -7.48 10.99 5.72
CA GLN A 23 -8.25 11.24 6.93
C GLN A 23 -7.50 10.70 8.15
N ILE A 24 -7.44 11.51 9.21
CA ILE A 24 -6.80 11.13 10.47
C ILE A 24 -7.88 11.03 11.54
N PHE A 25 -7.91 9.91 12.27
CA PHE A 25 -8.86 9.68 13.36
C PHE A 25 -8.14 9.33 14.65
N ASN A 26 -8.80 9.60 15.78
CA ASN A 26 -8.52 8.84 17.01
C ASN A 26 -9.13 7.45 16.84
N GLU A 27 -8.33 6.39 17.01
CA GLU A 27 -8.81 5.02 16.77
C GLU A 27 -9.83 4.58 17.83
N ASP A 28 -9.60 4.96 19.09
CA ASP A 28 -10.42 4.55 20.25
C ASP A 28 -11.89 4.98 20.13
N ASN A 29 -12.13 6.20 19.64
CA ASN A 29 -13.46 6.82 19.59
C ASN A 29 -13.93 7.16 18.16
N ARG A 30 -13.11 6.88 17.15
CA ARG A 30 -13.36 7.15 15.72
C ARG A 30 -13.70 8.61 15.41
N VAL A 31 -13.24 9.55 16.23
CA VAL A 31 -13.39 10.98 15.96
C VAL A 31 -12.43 11.39 14.84
N LEU A 32 -12.97 12.01 13.80
CA LEU A 32 -12.21 12.61 12.70
C LEU A 32 -11.48 13.85 13.23
N ILE A 33 -10.17 13.88 13.03
CA ILE A 33 -9.27 14.96 13.45
C ILE A 33 -8.95 15.85 12.25
N GLU A 34 -8.69 15.23 11.10
CA GLU A 34 -8.25 15.92 9.89
C GLU A 34 -8.80 15.22 8.65
N ASP A 35 -9.14 16.01 7.63
CA ASP A 35 -9.61 15.54 6.33
C ASP A 35 -9.05 16.43 5.22
N ILE A 36 -8.02 15.94 4.53
CA ILE A 36 -7.25 16.72 3.56
C ILE A 36 -7.13 16.01 2.22
N GLU A 37 -7.29 16.78 1.15
CA GLU A 37 -7.02 16.33 -0.20
C GLU A 37 -5.63 16.76 -0.67
N GLY A 38 -5.02 15.93 -1.51
CA GLY A 38 -3.74 16.20 -2.13
C GLY A 38 -3.50 15.27 -3.30
N LYS A 39 -2.26 15.24 -3.77
CA LYS A 39 -1.90 14.44 -4.94
C LYS A 39 -0.56 13.78 -4.76
N LEU A 40 -0.52 12.47 -4.97
CA LEU A 40 0.74 11.76 -5.19
C LEU A 40 1.24 12.05 -6.61
N PRO A 41 2.53 12.38 -6.80
CA PRO A 41 3.06 12.72 -8.11
C PRO A 41 2.99 11.52 -9.07
N PRO A 42 3.16 11.75 -10.39
CA PRO A 42 3.38 10.66 -11.34
C PRO A 42 4.59 9.80 -10.99
N ALA A 43 4.51 8.49 -11.24
CA ALA A 43 5.59 7.52 -11.09
C ALA A 43 5.49 6.42 -12.15
N GLN A 44 5.56 6.82 -13.42
CA GLN A 44 5.26 5.95 -14.57
C GLN A 44 6.11 4.67 -14.63
N ASP A 45 7.35 4.73 -14.17
CA ASP A 45 8.30 3.60 -14.22
C ASP A 45 8.23 2.68 -12.99
N LEU A 46 7.53 3.10 -11.94
CA LEU A 46 7.46 2.34 -10.69
C LEU A 46 6.85 0.94 -10.86
N PRO A 47 5.77 0.74 -11.64
CA PRO A 47 5.27 -0.59 -11.95
C PRO A 47 6.30 -1.48 -12.68
N ASN A 48 7.16 -0.89 -13.52
CA ASN A 48 8.20 -1.63 -14.23
C ASN A 48 9.31 -2.07 -13.27
N HIS A 49 9.72 -1.21 -12.34
CA HIS A 49 10.68 -1.59 -11.30
C HIS A 49 10.15 -2.71 -10.40
N TYR A 50 8.87 -2.66 -10.03
CA TYR A 50 8.23 -3.74 -9.27
C TYR A 50 8.17 -5.04 -10.08
N ALA A 51 7.78 -4.97 -11.35
CA ALA A 51 7.74 -6.13 -12.24
C ALA A 51 9.13 -6.77 -12.43
N ASN A 52 10.18 -5.95 -12.53
CA ASN A 52 11.56 -6.40 -12.66
C ASN A 52 12.06 -7.10 -11.38
N TRP A 53 11.84 -6.52 -10.21
CA TRP A 53 12.15 -7.20 -8.94
C TRP A 53 11.39 -8.53 -8.82
N GLN A 54 10.10 -8.52 -9.17
CA GLN A 54 9.26 -9.70 -9.10
C GLN A 54 9.69 -10.80 -10.09
N SER A 55 10.21 -10.45 -11.27
CA SER A 55 10.66 -11.43 -12.27
C SER A 55 11.87 -12.22 -11.77
N PHE A 56 12.89 -11.55 -11.21
CA PHE A 56 14.06 -12.20 -10.62
C PHE A 56 13.68 -13.08 -9.44
N TYR A 57 12.79 -12.59 -8.56
CA TYR A 57 12.31 -13.38 -7.44
C TYR A 57 11.58 -14.65 -7.90
N ARG A 58 10.69 -14.54 -8.90
CA ARG A 58 9.98 -15.69 -9.48
C ARG A 58 10.92 -16.66 -10.18
N GLN A 59 11.96 -16.18 -10.86
CA GLN A 59 12.99 -17.03 -11.47
C GLN A 59 13.64 -17.91 -10.40
N MET A 60 14.10 -17.32 -9.29
CA MET A 60 14.68 -18.06 -8.16
C MET A 60 13.70 -19.09 -7.58
N VAL A 61 12.44 -18.71 -7.35
CA VAL A 61 11.41 -19.63 -6.82
C VAL A 61 11.14 -20.77 -7.80
N SER A 62 11.08 -20.48 -9.11
CA SER A 62 10.81 -21.49 -10.14
C SER A 62 11.95 -22.50 -10.27
N GLN A 63 13.21 -22.08 -10.15
CA GLN A 63 14.38 -22.97 -10.12
C GLN A 63 14.38 -23.90 -8.89
N ARG A 64 13.78 -23.46 -7.78
CA ARG A 64 13.65 -24.25 -6.54
C ARG A 64 12.39 -25.12 -6.49
N SER A 65 11.46 -24.94 -7.42
CA SER A 65 10.25 -25.76 -7.50
C SER A 65 10.59 -27.16 -8.01
N THR A 66 10.32 -28.19 -7.20
CA THR A 66 10.53 -29.61 -7.54
C THR A 66 9.53 -30.15 -8.57
N ARG A 67 8.57 -29.35 -9.04
CA ARG A 67 7.59 -29.76 -10.04
C ARG A 67 7.94 -29.17 -11.42
N LEU A 68 8.59 -30.01 -12.23
CA LEU A 68 8.71 -29.95 -13.69
C LEU A 68 9.55 -28.79 -14.28
N SER A 69 10.86 -29.00 -14.44
CA SER A 69 11.50 -29.19 -15.75
C SER A 69 13.01 -29.24 -15.61
N VAL A 70 13.64 -30.12 -16.38
CA VAL A 70 15.09 -30.30 -16.44
C VAL A 70 15.71 -29.22 -17.34
N LYS A 71 16.74 -28.56 -16.77
CA LYS A 71 17.96 -27.99 -17.37
C LYS A 71 18.00 -26.57 -17.95
N ASN A 72 19.18 -26.00 -17.68
CA ASN A 72 19.91 -24.92 -18.35
C ASN A 72 19.60 -23.49 -17.92
N THR A 73 20.09 -23.09 -16.75
CA THR A 73 20.54 -21.72 -16.57
C THR A 73 22.03 -21.76 -16.20
N ALA A 74 22.87 -21.20 -17.06
CA ALA A 74 24.30 -20.96 -16.82
C ALA A 74 24.54 -19.96 -15.67
N ILE A 75 23.46 -19.40 -15.11
CA ILE A 75 23.45 -18.42 -14.05
C ILE A 75 23.37 -19.18 -12.72
N THR A 76 24.34 -18.93 -11.86
CA THR A 76 24.45 -19.47 -10.51
C THR A 76 23.41 -18.84 -9.58
N ASP A 77 22.98 -19.58 -8.55
CA ASP A 77 22.10 -19.06 -7.48
C ASP A 77 22.61 -17.72 -6.90
N SER A 78 23.93 -17.57 -6.78
CA SER A 78 24.57 -16.33 -6.30
C SER A 78 24.31 -15.12 -7.20
N GLU A 79 24.34 -15.30 -8.53
CA GLU A 79 24.10 -14.22 -9.48
C GLU A 79 22.63 -13.78 -9.45
N ILE A 80 21.69 -14.73 -9.36
CA ILE A 80 20.26 -14.40 -9.26
C ILE A 80 19.94 -13.68 -7.96
N ILE A 81 20.53 -14.13 -6.84
CA ILE A 81 20.37 -13.45 -5.55
C ILE A 81 20.92 -12.02 -5.61
N ALA A 82 22.05 -11.79 -6.29
CA ALA A 82 22.60 -10.45 -6.48
C ALA A 82 21.66 -9.56 -7.30
N GLU A 83 21.08 -10.07 -8.39
CA GLU A 83 20.11 -9.30 -9.19
C GLU A 83 18.81 -9.02 -8.42
N ILE A 84 18.31 -9.96 -7.60
CA ILE A 84 17.16 -9.71 -6.71
C ILE A 84 17.47 -8.57 -5.73
N LYS A 85 18.65 -8.59 -5.10
CA LYS A 85 19.05 -7.53 -4.15
C LYS A 85 19.14 -6.17 -4.82
N LYS A 86 19.80 -6.10 -5.99
CA LYS A 86 19.91 -4.88 -6.78
C LYS A 86 18.54 -4.36 -7.22
N ALA A 87 17.66 -5.23 -7.71
CA ALA A 87 16.31 -4.85 -8.12
C ALA A 87 15.46 -4.39 -6.92
N LYS A 88 15.63 -5.03 -5.75
CA LYS A 88 14.98 -4.64 -4.48
C LYS A 88 15.42 -3.24 -4.07
N GLU A 89 16.73 -2.97 -4.04
CA GLU A 89 17.29 -1.67 -3.66
C GLU A 89 16.84 -0.57 -4.61
N ASN A 90 16.83 -0.84 -5.92
CA ASN A 90 16.31 0.12 -6.88
C ASN A 90 14.79 0.37 -6.68
N LEU A 91 13.98 -0.67 -6.48
CA LEU A 91 12.56 -0.50 -6.18
C LEU A 91 12.34 0.32 -4.90
N HIS A 92 13.10 0.04 -3.84
CA HIS A 92 13.07 0.77 -2.58
C HIS A 92 13.32 2.27 -2.81
N PHE A 93 14.42 2.60 -3.47
CA PHE A 93 14.79 3.96 -3.80
C PHE A 93 13.69 4.68 -4.61
N GLN A 94 13.09 4.00 -5.59
CA GLN A 94 12.05 4.59 -6.42
C GLN A 94 10.74 4.83 -5.65
N ILE A 95 10.37 3.94 -4.73
CA ILE A 95 9.22 4.15 -3.83
C ILE A 95 9.47 5.36 -2.92
N ASN A 96 10.63 5.42 -2.26
CA ASN A 96 10.94 6.53 -1.36
C ASN A 96 11.05 7.85 -2.11
N ASN A 97 11.66 7.86 -3.29
CA ASN A 97 11.69 9.06 -4.12
C ASN A 97 10.29 9.52 -4.57
N TRP A 98 9.37 8.59 -4.79
CA TRP A 98 7.99 8.89 -5.16
C TRP A 98 7.16 9.42 -3.98
N LEU A 99 7.37 8.90 -2.78
CA LEU A 99 6.67 9.27 -1.55
C LEU A 99 7.34 10.42 -0.78
N LYS A 100 8.34 11.07 -1.38
CA LYS A 100 8.96 12.26 -0.80
C LYS A 100 7.91 13.33 -0.49
N PRO A 101 8.02 14.02 0.65
CA PRO A 101 7.05 15.02 1.09
C PRO A 101 7.20 16.36 0.37
N ASP A 102 7.27 16.34 -0.96
CA ASP A 102 7.48 17.51 -1.80
C ASP A 102 6.30 17.78 -2.75
N GLY A 103 6.35 18.95 -3.40
CA GLY A 103 5.40 19.38 -4.41
C GLY A 103 3.93 19.27 -3.96
N ASN A 104 3.14 18.53 -4.73
CA ASN A 104 1.69 18.40 -4.50
C ASN A 104 1.34 17.42 -3.36
N PHE A 105 2.32 16.72 -2.80
CA PHE A 105 2.14 15.84 -1.66
C PHE A 105 2.41 16.55 -0.32
N THR A 106 3.09 17.70 -0.34
CA THR A 106 3.40 18.51 0.85
C THR A 106 2.18 18.82 1.73
N PRO A 107 0.98 19.18 1.22
CA PRO A 107 -0.17 19.44 2.10
C PRO A 107 -0.54 18.23 2.97
N ILE A 108 -0.55 17.03 2.38
CA ILE A 108 -0.82 15.77 3.09
C ILE A 108 0.26 15.55 4.16
N TRP A 109 1.52 15.74 3.80
CA TRP A 109 2.62 15.55 4.76
C TRP A 109 2.55 16.53 5.93
N THR A 110 2.27 17.81 5.67
CA THR A 110 2.08 18.82 6.71
C THR A 110 0.94 18.44 7.65
N ALA A 111 -0.19 17.96 7.12
CA ALA A 111 -1.31 17.50 7.94
C ALA A 111 -0.94 16.30 8.83
N ILE A 112 -0.17 15.35 8.31
CA ILE A 112 0.36 14.21 9.09
C ILE A 112 1.25 14.73 10.23
N LEU A 113 2.24 15.57 9.92
CA LEU A 113 3.15 16.15 10.92
C LEU A 113 2.43 16.99 11.98
N THR A 114 1.33 17.65 11.62
CA THR A 114 0.57 18.51 12.54
C THR A 114 -0.27 17.69 13.52
N ASN A 115 -0.78 16.54 13.09
CA ASN A 115 -1.81 15.79 13.82
C ASN A 115 -1.29 14.50 14.47
N LEU A 116 -0.10 14.04 14.12
CA LEU A 116 0.58 12.90 14.73
C LEU A 116 1.77 13.37 15.57
N LYS A 117 2.06 12.68 16.66
CA LYS A 117 3.03 13.12 17.68
C LYS A 117 4.47 12.73 17.36
N ASP A 118 4.83 11.49 17.64
CA ASP A 118 6.21 11.00 17.60
C ASP A 118 6.25 9.47 17.51
N GLU A 119 7.46 8.93 17.58
CA GLU A 119 7.80 7.50 17.48
C GLU A 119 7.04 6.58 18.44
N ASN A 120 6.51 7.10 19.55
CA ASN A 120 5.79 6.32 20.55
C ASN A 120 4.29 6.23 20.28
N GLU A 121 3.76 7.01 19.33
CA GLU A 121 2.35 6.98 18.98
C GLU A 121 2.03 5.74 18.14
N GLU A 122 1.05 4.95 18.59
CA GLU A 122 0.56 3.79 17.84
C GLU A 122 -0.31 4.28 16.68
N ILE A 123 0.09 3.97 15.45
CA ILE A 123 -0.55 4.48 14.25
C ILE A 123 -0.87 3.34 13.29
N ARG A 124 -2.15 3.18 12.95
CA ARG A 124 -2.58 2.29 11.88
C ARG A 124 -2.79 3.08 10.60
N VAL A 125 -2.04 2.77 9.55
CA VAL A 125 -2.20 3.34 8.22
C VAL A 125 -3.02 2.37 7.37
N ILE A 126 -4.11 2.83 6.77
CA ILE A 126 -4.94 2.03 5.87
C ILE A 126 -4.93 2.65 4.48
N LEU A 127 -4.53 1.88 3.48
CA LEU A 127 -4.65 2.25 2.07
C LEU A 127 -5.95 1.70 1.49
N LYS A 128 -6.83 2.60 1.07
CA LYS A 128 -8.01 2.31 0.27
C LYS A 128 -7.79 2.76 -1.16
N THR A 129 -7.66 1.80 -2.07
CA THR A 129 -7.50 2.05 -3.51
C THR A 129 -8.15 0.94 -4.30
N ASP A 130 -8.64 1.23 -5.51
CA ASP A 130 -9.08 0.22 -6.48
C ASP A 130 -8.00 -0.16 -7.49
N ASP A 131 -6.87 0.56 -7.50
CA ASP A 131 -5.74 0.28 -8.37
C ASP A 131 -4.98 -0.96 -7.89
N ILE A 132 -4.99 -2.01 -8.72
CA ILE A 132 -4.38 -3.31 -8.42
C ILE A 132 -2.85 -3.23 -8.38
N GLN A 133 -2.23 -2.36 -9.20
CA GLN A 133 -0.78 -2.21 -9.21
C GLN A 133 -0.31 -1.51 -7.95
N LEU A 134 -1.02 -0.46 -7.53
CA LEU A 134 -0.74 0.27 -6.29
C LEU A 134 -0.91 -0.61 -5.05
N ARG A 135 -1.94 -1.48 -5.00
CA ARG A 135 -2.11 -2.46 -3.90
C ARG A 135 -0.93 -3.44 -3.76
N ARG A 136 -0.17 -3.69 -4.83
CA ARG A 136 0.95 -4.64 -4.83
C ARG A 136 2.27 -4.01 -4.41
N LEU A 137 2.37 -2.68 -4.45
CA LEU A 137 3.58 -1.98 -4.07
C LEU A 137 3.80 -2.09 -2.55
N PRO A 138 5.05 -2.35 -2.10
CA PRO A 138 5.37 -2.44 -0.69
C PRO A 138 5.47 -1.04 -0.07
N LEU A 139 4.37 -0.28 0.01
CA LEU A 139 4.40 1.11 0.49
C LEU A 139 4.79 1.27 1.97
N PHE A 140 4.85 0.17 2.73
CA PHE A 140 5.35 0.18 4.10
C PHE A 140 6.86 0.49 4.19
N VAL A 141 7.59 0.46 3.07
CA VAL A 141 9.02 0.83 3.00
C VAL A 141 9.25 2.34 2.91
N TRP A 142 8.19 3.14 3.12
CA TRP A 142 8.28 4.59 3.15
C TRP A 142 9.11 5.05 4.36
N GLU A 143 10.38 5.34 4.12
CA GLU A 143 11.41 5.63 5.12
C GLU A 143 11.00 6.82 6.02
N ASP A 144 10.68 7.97 5.42
CA ASP A 144 10.32 9.20 6.16
C ASP A 144 9.15 9.00 7.15
N PHE A 145 8.23 8.07 6.86
CA PHE A 145 7.09 7.79 7.74
C PHE A 145 7.39 6.67 8.74
N PHE A 146 7.73 5.47 8.27
CA PHE A 146 7.79 4.25 9.09
C PHE A 146 9.14 4.09 9.80
N GLU A 147 10.24 4.57 9.20
CA GLU A 147 11.59 4.37 9.73
C GLU A 147 12.14 5.61 10.45
N GLU A 148 11.77 6.82 10.02
CA GLU A 148 12.33 8.05 10.61
C GLU A 148 11.47 8.67 11.72
N ARG A 149 10.15 8.46 11.69
CA ARG A 149 9.22 9.22 12.56
C ARG A 149 8.28 8.37 13.39
N TYR A 150 7.64 7.37 12.80
CA TYR A 150 6.52 6.67 13.44
C TYR A 150 6.81 5.17 13.56
N HIS A 151 7.79 4.80 14.38
CA HIS A 151 8.26 3.41 14.53
C HIS A 151 7.17 2.42 15.01
N ARG A 152 6.14 2.91 15.72
CA ARG A 152 5.00 2.10 16.18
C ARG A 152 3.82 2.17 15.22
N SER A 153 4.10 2.30 13.92
CA SER A 153 3.09 2.31 12.88
C SER A 153 3.05 1.02 12.06
N GLU A 154 1.85 0.65 11.63
CA GLU A 154 1.62 -0.48 10.74
C GLU A 154 0.81 -0.04 9.52
N MET A 155 1.00 -0.69 8.37
CA MET A 155 0.22 -0.44 7.16
C MET A 155 -0.64 -1.65 6.80
N GLY A 156 -1.93 -1.39 6.55
CA GLY A 156 -2.89 -2.36 6.04
C GLY A 156 -3.55 -1.90 4.74
N LEU A 157 -4.13 -2.87 4.01
CA LEU A 157 -4.97 -2.59 2.85
C LEU A 157 -6.45 -2.66 3.26
N TYR A 158 -7.25 -1.70 2.77
CA TYR A 158 -8.69 -1.82 2.85
C TYR A 158 -9.17 -2.91 1.90
N LEU A 159 -9.69 -4.00 2.47
CA LEU A 159 -10.36 -5.05 1.71
C LEU A 159 -11.86 -4.80 1.77
N PRO A 160 -12.53 -4.50 0.63
CA PRO A 160 -13.97 -4.35 0.63
C PRO A 160 -14.61 -5.69 1.01
N VAL A 161 -15.28 -5.74 2.16
CA VAL A 161 -16.11 -6.88 2.53
C VAL A 161 -17.32 -6.84 1.60
N LYS A 162 -17.44 -7.82 0.69
CA LYS A 162 -18.67 -8.02 -0.06
C LYS A 162 -19.76 -8.46 0.93
N SER A 163 -20.58 -7.54 1.40
CA SER A 163 -21.83 -7.90 2.05
C SER A 163 -22.75 -8.51 0.99
N LYS A 164 -22.98 -9.83 1.08
CA LYS A 164 -24.14 -10.41 0.40
C LYS A 164 -25.37 -9.86 1.10
N SER A 165 -26.13 -9.01 0.42
CA SER A 165 -27.49 -8.68 0.85
C SER A 165 -28.28 -9.99 0.93
N ILE A 166 -28.62 -10.42 2.14
CA ILE A 166 -29.54 -11.53 2.34
C ILE A 166 -30.93 -10.92 2.16
N GLU A 167 -31.58 -11.19 1.02
CA GLU A 167 -33.01 -10.89 0.88
C GLU A 167 -33.79 -11.74 1.88
N LEU A 168 -34.29 -11.10 2.94
CA LEU A 168 -35.22 -11.73 3.88
C LEU A 168 -36.53 -12.00 3.14
N LYS A 169 -36.78 -13.27 2.79
CA LYS A 169 -38.10 -13.71 2.32
C LYS A 169 -39.11 -13.54 3.45
N ILE A 170 -39.92 -12.50 3.37
CA ILE A 170 -41.08 -12.32 4.26
C ILE A 170 -42.10 -13.43 3.91
N ILE A 171 -42.19 -14.44 4.77
CA ILE A 171 -43.23 -15.46 4.67
C ILE A 171 -44.53 -14.83 5.16
N THR A 172 -45.42 -14.49 4.23
CA THR A 172 -46.78 -14.05 4.56
C THR A 172 -47.60 -15.27 4.96
N ILE A 173 -47.82 -15.46 6.27
CA ILE A 173 -48.73 -16.48 6.78
C ILE A 173 -50.16 -15.97 6.53
N LYS A 174 -50.85 -16.53 5.54
CA LYS A 174 -52.29 -16.31 5.36
C LYS A 174 -53.04 -17.10 6.44
N SER A 175 -53.65 -16.40 7.39
CA SER A 175 -54.63 -16.96 8.32
C SER A 175 -55.87 -17.43 7.54
N LYS A 176 -56.24 -18.70 7.68
CA LYS A 176 -57.54 -19.23 7.24
C LYS A 176 -58.54 -19.02 8.38
N TYR A 177 -59.56 -18.21 8.13
CA TYR A 177 -60.84 -18.27 8.84
C TYR A 177 -61.78 -19.20 8.08
#